data_AF-A0A561CH16-F1
#
_entry.id   AF-A0A561CH16-F1
#
_cell.length_a   1.000
_cell.length_b   1.000
_cell.length_c   1.000
_cell.angle_alpha   90.00
_cell.angle_beta   90.00
_cell.angle_gamma   90.00
#
_symmetry.space_group_name_H-M   'P 1'
#
loop_
_entity.id
_entity.type
_entity.pdbx_description
1 polymer ?
#
loop_
_entity_poly.entity_id
_entity_poly.type
_entity_poly.pdbx_seq_one_letter_code
_entity_poly.pdbx_strand_id
1 'polypeptide(L)' 'MGLQSSRGVEAPFINMRDKIIGAIGIVWGGGMLLKWLMSGPPAGIGGYQGGQTAGALLGAVMLVAGLYRFFKRSD' A
#
# COMPACT_ATOMS: atom_id res chain seq x y z
N MET A 1 -24.68 -36.40 18.40
CA MET A 1 -23.97 -36.48 17.10
C MET A 1 -24.58 -35.45 16.18
N GLY A 2 -23.77 -34.59 15.57
CA GLY A 2 -24.21 -33.78 14.43
C GLY A 2 -24.03 -32.28 14.59
N LEU A 3 -22.88 -31.80 14.09
CA LEU A 3 -22.74 -30.52 13.40
C LEU A 3 -22.76 -29.26 14.28
N GLN A 4 -21.85 -29.21 15.25
CA GLN A 4 -21.18 -27.95 15.58
C GLN A 4 -20.35 -27.57 14.34
N SER A 5 -21.02 -26.97 13.36
CA SER A 5 -20.47 -26.52 12.09
C SER A 5 -19.23 -25.69 12.39
N SER A 6 -18.11 -26.18 11.87
CA SER A 6 -16.81 -25.54 11.84
C SER A 6 -16.96 -24.07 11.45
N ARG A 7 -17.12 -23.19 12.45
CA ARG A 7 -16.70 -21.81 12.30
C ARG A 7 -15.21 -21.91 12.09
N GLY A 8 -14.84 -21.86 10.82
CA GLY A 8 -13.48 -21.88 10.35
C GLY A 8 -12.69 -20.99 11.29
N VAL A 9 -11.70 -21.60 11.93
CA VAL A 9 -10.55 -20.86 12.40
C VAL A 9 -10.02 -20.20 11.14
N GLU A 10 -10.50 -18.99 10.82
CA GLU A 10 -9.88 -18.16 9.80
C GLU A 10 -8.45 -18.02 10.27
N ALA A 11 -7.57 -18.75 9.59
CA ALA A 11 -6.21 -18.94 10.06
C ALA A 11 -5.63 -17.55 10.32
N PRO A 12 -5.27 -17.21 11.58
CA PRO A 12 -4.90 -15.84 11.97
C PRO A 12 -3.75 -15.28 11.11
N PHE A 13 -2.97 -16.18 10.50
CA PHE A 13 -1.89 -15.91 9.57
C PHE A 13 -2.34 -15.26 8.25
N ILE A 14 -3.53 -15.58 7.70
CA ILE A 14 -3.99 -15.00 6.43
C ILE A 14 -4.32 -13.51 6.63
N ASN A 15 -5.05 -13.19 7.70
CA ASN A 15 -5.42 -11.81 8.04
C ASN A 15 -4.22 -10.94 8.43
N MET A 16 -3.16 -11.50 9.02
CA MET A 16 -1.91 -10.76 9.29
C MET A 16 -1.10 -10.50 8.02
N ARG A 17 -1.05 -11.44 7.08
CA ARG A 17 -0.27 -11.31 5.84
C ARG A 17 -0.75 -10.14 4.99
N ASP A 18 -2.06 -9.99 4.81
CA ASP A 18 -2.62 -8.87 4.03
C ASP A 18 -2.41 -7.52 4.71
N LYS A 19 -2.47 -7.47 6.05
CA LYS A 19 -2.10 -6.28 6.84
C LYS A 19 -0.64 -5.89 6.68
N ILE A 20 0.29 -6.86 6.69
CA ILE A 20 1.73 -6.60 6.52
C ILE A 20 2.01 -6.08 5.10
N ILE A 21 1.43 -6.70 4.08
CA ILE A 21 1.58 -6.27 2.69
C ILE A 21 0.99 -4.86 2.50
N GLY A 22 -0.18 -4.59 3.10
CA GLY A 22 -0.79 -3.26 3.11
C GLY A 22 0.09 -2.22 3.80
N ALA A 23 0.62 -2.53 4.98
CA ALA A 23 1.51 -1.64 5.73
C ALA A 23 2.79 -1.31 4.96
N ILE A 24 3.41 -2.30 4.30
CA ILE A 24 4.56 -2.07 3.43
C ILE A 24 4.18 -1.11 2.29
N GLY A 25 3.05 -1.33 1.62
CA GLY A 25 2.56 -0.44 0.55
C GLY A 25 2.30 0.99 1.02
N ILE A 26 1.74 1.17 2.22
CA ILE A 26 1.49 2.49 2.82
C ILE A 26 2.81 3.19 3.19
N VAL A 27 3.74 2.48 3.84
CA VAL A 27 5.02 3.06 4.28
C VAL A 27 5.90 3.40 3.07
N TRP A 28 6.00 2.51 2.09
CA TRP A 28 6.80 2.75 0.88
C TRP A 28 6.15 3.77 -0.06
N GLY A 29 4.86 3.60 -0.37
CA GLY A 29 4.12 4.52 -1.23
C GLY A 29 4.01 5.91 -0.62
N GLY A 30 3.69 5.98 0.68
CA GLY A 30 3.62 7.22 1.43
C GLY A 30 4.97 7.89 1.62
N GLY A 31 6.04 7.13 1.87
CA GLY A 31 7.40 7.65 1.94
C GLY A 31 7.85 8.28 0.62
N MET A 32 7.53 7.66 -0.53
CA MET A 32 7.81 8.21 -1.85
C MET A 32 7.02 9.50 -2.14
N LEU A 33 5.74 9.52 -1.77
CA LEU A 33 4.86 10.68 -1.97
C LEU A 33 5.26 11.85 -1.06
N LEU A 34 5.58 11.56 0.19
CA LEU A 34 6.08 12.54 1.16
C LEU A 34 7.43 13.11 0.72
N LYS A 35 8.34 12.24 0.25
CA LYS A 35 9.63 12.67 -0.31
C LYS A 35 9.42 13.54 -1.55
N TRP A 36 8.50 13.18 -2.44
CA TRP A 36 8.17 14.01 -3.60
C TRP A 36 7.61 15.38 -3.18
N LEU A 37 6.69 15.40 -2.22
CA LEU A 37 6.11 16.63 -1.67
C LEU A 37 7.15 17.53 -0.98
N MET A 38 8.06 16.93 -0.19
CA MET A 38 9.15 17.65 0.49
C MET A 38 10.27 18.10 -0.46
N SER A 39 10.52 17.36 -1.56
CA SER A 39 11.58 17.71 -2.52
C SER A 39 11.18 18.88 -3.42
N GLY A 40 9.90 19.27 -3.43
CA GLY A 40 9.39 20.36 -4.25
C GLY A 40 9.35 20.04 -5.75
N PRO A 41 8.69 20.88 -6.57
CA PRO A 41 8.61 20.66 -7.99
C PRO A 41 10.02 20.64 -8.61
N PRO A 42 10.35 19.61 -9.40
CA PRO A 42 11.70 19.43 -9.94
C PRO A 42 12.09 20.59 -10.85
N ALA A 43 13.02 21.41 -10.40
CA ALA A 43 13.67 22.42 -11.24
C ALA A 43 14.87 21.76 -11.96
N GLY A 44 14.69 21.34 -13.22
CA GLY A 44 15.76 20.69 -13.99
C GLY A 44 15.32 19.97 -15.27
N ILE A 45 16.31 19.40 -15.98
CA ILE A 45 16.22 18.73 -17.30
C ILE A 45 15.04 17.74 -17.37
N GLY A 46 14.27 17.79 -18.46
CA GLY A 46 12.94 17.16 -18.59
C GLY A 46 12.85 15.66 -18.24
N GLY A 47 13.93 14.89 -18.38
CA GLY A 47 13.96 13.48 -17.94
C GLY A 47 13.87 13.31 -16.41
N TYR A 48 14.44 14.24 -15.64
CA TYR A 48 14.36 14.23 -14.18
C TYR A 48 12.96 14.64 -13.69
N GLN A 49 12.31 15.58 -14.39
CA GLN A 49 10.90 15.91 -14.13
C GLN A 49 9.99 14.72 -14.41
N GLY A 50 10.15 14.08 -15.58
CA GLY A 50 9.36 12.90 -15.95
C GLY A 50 9.53 11.75 -14.96
N GLY A 51 10.77 11.48 -14.52
CA GLY A 51 11.07 10.47 -13.51
C GLY A 51 10.45 10.77 -12.14
N GLN A 52 10.49 12.03 -11.70
CA GLN A 52 9.84 12.43 -10.45
C GLN A 52 8.31 12.32 -10.52
N THR A 53 7.68 12.75 -11.62
CA THR A 53 6.23 12.64 -11.78
C THR A 53 5.78 11.18 -11.87
N ALA A 54 6.52 10.34 -12.59
CA ALA A 54 6.27 8.90 -12.64
C ALA A 54 6.44 8.23 -11.27
N GLY A 55 7.47 8.63 -10.51
CA GLY A 55 7.69 8.17 -9.13
C GLY A 55 6.58 8.60 -8.17
N ALA A 56 6.06 9.81 -8.30
CA ALA A 56 4.93 10.30 -7.52
C ALA A 56 3.65 9.52 -7.83
N LEU A 57 3.37 9.27 -9.12
CA LEU A 57 2.24 8.44 -9.57
C LEU A 57 2.35 7.01 -9.06
N LEU A 58 3.54 6.41 -9.16
CA LEU A 58 3.80 5.07 -8.62
C LEU A 58 3.59 5.04 -7.10
N GLY A 59 4.14 6.01 -6.38
CA GLY A 59 3.95 6.16 -4.94
C GLY A 59 2.47 6.32 -4.56
N ALA A 60 1.71 7.10 -5.33
CA ALA A 60 0.27 7.27 -5.13
C ALA A 60 -0.51 5.97 -5.34
N VAL A 61 -0.26 5.25 -6.43
CA VAL A 61 -0.91 3.95 -6.70
C VAL A 61 -0.55 2.94 -5.60
N MET A 62 0.71 2.90 -5.18
CA MET A 62 1.20 1.98 -4.17
C MET A 62 0.64 2.31 -2.77
N LEU A 63 0.48 3.59 -2.44
CA LEU A 63 -0.20 4.06 -1.24
C LEU A 63 -1.68 3.67 -1.25
N VAL A 64 -2.39 3.92 -2.36
CA VAL A 64 -3.82 3.57 -2.51
C VAL A 64 -4.03 2.06 -2.46
N ALA A 65 -3.18 1.27 -3.11
CA ALA A 65 -3.22 -0.19 -3.06
C ALA A 65 -2.90 -0.70 -1.64
N GLY A 66 -1.94 -0.08 -0.94
CA GLY A 66 -1.61 -0.38 0.45
C GLY A 66 -2.76 -0.08 1.41
N LEU A 67 -3.37 1.11 1.28
CA LEU A 67 -4.58 1.53 2.02
C LEU A 67 -5.74 0.60 1.74
N TYR A 68 -6.01 0.28 0.48
CA TYR A 68 -7.07 -0.65 0.09
C TYR A 68 -6.85 -2.01 0.74
N ARG A 69 -5.63 -2.55 0.71
CA ARG A 69 -5.34 -3.87 1.28
C ARG A 69 -5.30 -3.88 2.81
N PHE A 70 -5.00 -2.75 3.43
CA PHE A 70 -5.04 -2.58 4.89
C PHE A 70 -6.47 -2.39 5.43
N PHE A 71 -7.32 -1.64 4.71
CA PHE A 71 -8.71 -1.35 5.12
C PHE A 71 -9.73 -2.32 4.56
N LYS A 72 -9.42 -3.05 3.48
CA LYS A 72 -10.25 -4.16 3.03
C LYS A 72 -10.17 -5.23 4.11
N ARG A 73 -11.18 -5.18 4.99
CA ARG A 73 -11.54 -6.27 5.88
C ARG A 73 -11.63 -7.52 5.02
N SER A 74 -10.78 -8.49 5.34
CA SER A 74 -11.05 -9.88 5.05
C SER A 74 -12.35 -10.22 5.80
N ASP A 75 -13.47 -10.15 5.09
CA ASP A 75 -14.69 -10.90 5.43
C ASP A 75 -14.57 -12.26 4.72
#